data_AF-A0A3G2EA14-F1
#
_entry.id   AF-A0A3G2EA14-F1
#
_cell.length_a   1.000
_cell.length_b   1.000
_cell.length_c   1.000
_cell.angle_alpha   90.00
_cell.angle_beta   90.00
_cell.angle_gamma   90.00
#
_symmetry.space_group_name_H-M   'P 1'
#
loop_
_entity.id
_entity.type
_entity.pdbx_description
1 polymer ?
#
loop_
_entity_poly.entity_id
_entity_poly.type
_entity_poly.pdbx_seq_one_letter_code
_entity_poly.pdbx_strand_id
1 'polypeptide(L)'
;MPKPAMRPRRKRHIKPIWNWRRRSRRRRPCGKRWRSCKLTSNLPMVHVFTCSGRFPSWEALQAYLAPAYTEDGDAVPSPFFLETGLTCYEPACFESALLAAPAPLAELLDGVSYADNWLAQACADAQGVLADTVVCVFAPNQLAHPQRSSLHHVGSYACDGG
;
A
#
# COMPACT_ATOMS: atom_id res chain seq x y z
N MET A 1 17.40 50.39 -5.23
CA MET A 1 16.47 49.56 -4.42
C MET A 1 16.71 48.09 -4.76
N PRO A 2 17.47 47.32 -3.95
CA PRO A 2 17.72 45.90 -4.26
C PRO A 2 16.50 45.03 -3.90
N LYS A 3 16.17 44.07 -4.78
CA LYS A 3 15.07 43.11 -4.60
C LYS A 3 15.37 42.15 -3.43
N PRO A 4 14.41 41.81 -2.56
CA PRO A 4 14.64 40.86 -1.49
C PRO A 4 14.75 39.43 -2.07
N ALA A 5 15.87 38.77 -1.79
CA ALA A 5 16.09 37.37 -2.13
C ALA A 5 15.14 36.48 -1.30
N MET A 6 14.23 35.78 -1.99
CA MET A 6 13.40 34.73 -1.40
C MET A 6 14.29 33.57 -0.93
N ARG A 7 14.26 33.27 0.37
CA ARG A 7 14.90 32.08 0.94
C ARG A 7 14.19 30.81 0.46
N PRO A 8 14.92 29.73 0.13
CA PRO A 8 14.31 28.46 -0.21
C PRO A 8 13.57 27.90 1.01
N ARG A 9 12.27 27.65 0.85
CA ARG A 9 11.44 26.95 1.84
C ARG A 9 12.05 25.57 2.10
N ARG A 10 12.50 25.34 3.33
CA ARG A 10 12.92 24.02 3.82
C ARG A 10 11.83 23.00 3.49
N LYS A 11 12.14 21.98 2.69
CA LYS A 11 11.31 20.80 2.48
C LYS A 11 11.04 20.19 3.86
N ARG A 12 9.82 20.34 4.37
CA ARG A 12 9.41 19.64 5.59
C ARG A 12 9.27 18.17 5.18
N HIS A 13 10.04 17.29 5.83
CA HIS A 13 9.78 15.86 5.78
C HIS A 13 8.39 15.63 6.36
N ILE A 14 7.37 15.57 5.50
CA ILE A 14 6.06 15.05 5.86
C ILE A 14 6.26 13.55 5.92
N LYS A 15 6.31 13.00 7.14
CA LYS A 15 6.38 11.56 7.32
C LYS A 15 5.10 10.96 6.75
N PRO A 16 5.16 9.87 5.96
CA PRO A 16 3.95 9.22 5.50
C PRO A 16 3.11 8.85 6.72
N ILE A 17 1.79 9.09 6.63
CA ILE A 17 0.83 8.69 7.66
C ILE A 17 0.64 7.18 7.51
N TRP A 18 1.59 6.42 8.06
CA TRP A 18 1.46 4.97 8.17
C TRP A 18 0.42 4.66 9.26
N ASN A 19 -0.62 3.88 8.93
CA ASN A 19 -1.67 3.44 9.85
C ASN A 19 -1.18 2.48 10.97
N TRP A 20 0.13 2.34 11.19
CA TRP A 20 0.73 1.32 12.07
C TRP A 20 1.55 1.85 13.24
N ARG A 21 1.56 3.16 13.50
CA ARG A 21 2.29 3.70 14.65
C ARG A 21 1.54 3.48 15.98
N ARG A 22 1.45 2.22 16.41
CA ARG A 22 1.53 1.73 17.82
C ARG A 22 1.18 0.24 17.90
N ARG A 23 2.12 -0.66 17.57
CA ARG A 23 2.27 -1.91 18.33
C ARG A 23 3.69 -2.43 18.23
N SER A 24 4.26 -2.62 19.41
CA SER A 24 5.68 -2.75 19.68
C SER A 24 6.24 -4.07 19.18
N ARG A 25 7.46 -4.00 18.64
CA ARG A 25 8.40 -5.11 18.51
C ARG A 25 8.35 -6.03 19.73
N ARG A 26 7.85 -7.24 19.57
CA ARG A 26 8.27 -8.39 20.39
C ARG A 26 8.44 -9.60 19.48
N ARG A 27 9.70 -9.83 19.10
CA ARG A 27 10.20 -11.14 18.69
C ARG A 27 9.83 -12.17 19.76
N ARG A 28 9.23 -13.31 19.38
CA ARG A 28 9.53 -14.64 19.93
C ARG A 28 9.22 -15.76 18.93
N PRO A 29 9.95 -16.88 19.00
CA PRO A 29 10.05 -17.87 17.93
C PRO A 29 9.17 -19.11 18.15
N CYS A 30 9.06 -19.91 17.08
CA CYS A 30 8.96 -21.37 17.07
C CYS A 30 7.66 -22.02 17.60
N GLY A 31 6.96 -22.67 16.65
CA GLY A 31 6.46 -24.03 16.85
C GLY A 31 4.95 -24.17 16.98
N LYS A 32 4.28 -24.56 15.88
CA LYS A 32 3.46 -25.79 15.78
C LYS A 32 2.79 -25.92 14.40
N ARG A 33 3.37 -26.82 13.61
CA ARG A 33 2.76 -27.85 12.74
C ARG A 33 1.25 -27.69 12.45
N TRP A 34 0.90 -27.20 11.26
CA TRP A 34 -0.40 -27.43 10.64
C TRP A 34 -0.27 -28.47 9.53
N ARG A 35 -1.24 -29.38 9.48
CA ARG A 35 -1.30 -30.52 8.56
C ARG A 35 -1.57 -30.04 7.14
N SER A 36 -0.96 -30.76 6.20
CA SER A 36 -0.99 -30.54 4.75
C SER A 36 -2.41 -30.61 4.19
N CYS A 37 -2.87 -29.48 3.66
CA CYS A 37 -3.69 -29.44 2.45
C CYS A 37 -2.73 -29.14 1.30
N LYS A 38 -2.92 -29.75 0.13
CA LYS A 38 -2.13 -29.46 -1.08
C LYS A 38 -2.27 -27.98 -1.46
N LEU A 39 -1.43 -27.11 -0.90
CA LEU A 39 -1.20 -25.76 -1.41
C LEU A 39 -0.18 -25.91 -2.53
N THR A 40 -0.60 -25.64 -3.76
CA THR A 40 0.30 -24.98 -4.71
C THR A 40 0.99 -23.86 -3.95
N SER A 41 2.31 -23.83 -3.99
CA SER A 41 3.19 -22.91 -3.26
C SER A 41 2.91 -21.45 -3.61
N ASN A 42 1.79 -20.91 -3.15
CA ASN A 42 1.48 -19.50 -3.18
C ASN A 42 2.16 -18.91 -1.96
N LEU A 43 3.43 -18.52 -2.13
CA LEU A 43 4.03 -17.55 -1.22
C LEU A 43 3.06 -16.37 -1.07
N PRO A 44 2.90 -15.81 0.13
CA PRO A 44 2.04 -14.65 0.29
C PRO A 44 2.51 -13.57 -0.69
N MET A 45 1.56 -12.92 -1.34
CA MET A 45 1.85 -11.91 -2.36
C MET A 45 1.50 -10.52 -1.85
N VAL A 46 2.26 -9.54 -2.34
CA VAL A 46 1.95 -8.12 -2.23
C VAL A 46 1.69 -7.57 -3.63
N HIS A 47 0.57 -6.88 -3.79
CA HIS A 47 0.26 -6.11 -4.99
C HIS A 47 0.56 -4.64 -4.72
N VAL A 48 1.33 -4.01 -5.60
CA VAL A 48 1.75 -2.61 -5.45
C VAL A 48 1.05 -1.76 -6.50
N PHE A 49 0.35 -0.73 -6.03
CA PHE A 49 -0.37 0.23 -6.84
C PHE A 49 0.15 1.64 -6.58
N THR A 50 0.18 2.46 -7.62
CA THR A 50 0.62 3.86 -7.54
C THR A 50 -0.34 4.77 -8.28
N CYS A 51 -0.45 6.02 -7.84
CA CYS A 51 -1.04 7.08 -8.66
C CYS A 51 -0.41 8.44 -8.35
N SER A 52 -0.70 9.42 -9.21
CA SER A 52 -0.29 10.81 -9.03
C SER A 52 -1.49 11.73 -9.27
N GLY A 53 -1.70 12.71 -8.39
CA GLY A 53 -2.67 13.80 -8.54
C GLY A 53 -4.13 13.39 -8.39
N ARG A 54 -4.41 12.17 -7.91
CA ARG A 54 -5.79 11.64 -7.86
C ARG A 54 -6.52 11.98 -6.57
N PHE A 55 -5.84 11.84 -5.43
CA PHE A 55 -6.47 11.99 -4.13
C PHE A 55 -6.12 13.35 -3.52
N PRO A 56 -7.12 14.22 -3.27
CA PRO A 56 -6.85 15.54 -2.68
C PRO A 56 -6.54 15.46 -1.18
N SER A 57 -6.87 14.34 -0.52
CA SER A 57 -6.64 14.13 0.91
C SER A 57 -6.57 12.65 1.27
N TRP A 58 -6.14 12.37 2.50
CA TRP A 58 -6.09 11.01 3.04
C TRP A 58 -7.48 10.38 3.16
N GLU A 59 -8.48 11.18 3.53
CA GLU A 59 -9.88 10.73 3.64
C GLU A 59 -10.43 10.28 2.28
N ALA A 60 -10.08 10.98 1.20
CA ALA A 60 -10.47 10.58 -0.15
C ALA A 60 -9.82 9.25 -0.57
N LEU A 61 -8.55 9.03 -0.18
CA LEU A 61 -7.87 7.75 -0.40
C LEU A 61 -8.54 6.63 0.43
N GLN A 62 -8.86 6.88 1.69
CA GLN A 62 -9.52 5.89 2.55
C GLN A 62 -10.93 5.55 2.05
N ALA A 63 -11.72 6.53 1.59
CA ALA A 63 -13.04 6.27 1.00
C ALA A 63 -12.96 5.42 -0.29
N TYR A 64 -11.85 5.53 -1.02
CA TYR A 64 -11.60 4.68 -2.18
C TYR A 64 -11.19 3.25 -1.79
N LEU A 65 -10.41 3.08 -0.72
CA LEU A 65 -9.84 1.79 -0.31
C LEU A 65 -10.73 0.98 0.65
N ALA A 66 -11.43 1.61 1.58
CA ALA A 66 -12.17 0.95 2.64
C ALA A 66 -13.65 0.78 2.26
N PRO A 67 -14.27 -0.38 2.57
CA PRO A 67 -15.70 -0.55 2.39
C PRO A 67 -16.45 0.37 3.37
N ALA A 68 -17.63 0.78 2.97
CA ALA A 68 -18.57 1.43 3.87
C ALA A 68 -19.48 0.37 4.51
N TYR A 69 -20.22 0.75 5.54
CA TYR A 69 -21.21 -0.11 6.18
C TYR A 69 -22.55 0.61 6.19
N THR A 70 -23.62 -0.11 5.86
CA THR A 70 -25.00 0.40 6.02
C THR A 70 -25.36 0.50 7.51
N GLU A 71 -26.50 1.12 7.82
CA GLU A 71 -27.03 1.17 9.19
C GLU A 71 -27.30 -0.23 9.75
N ASP A 72 -27.62 -1.19 8.87
CA ASP A 72 -27.82 -2.61 9.22
C ASP A 72 -26.50 -3.38 9.40
N GLY A 73 -25.36 -2.75 9.15
CA GLY A 73 -24.04 -3.35 9.25
C GLY A 73 -23.61 -4.12 8.00
N ASP A 74 -24.34 -4.01 6.88
CA ASP A 74 -23.96 -4.65 5.63
C ASP A 74 -22.78 -3.92 5.00
N ALA A 75 -21.78 -4.71 4.56
CA ALA A 75 -20.61 -4.16 3.89
C ALA A 75 -20.96 -3.70 2.47
N VAL A 76 -20.76 -2.42 2.19
CA VAL A 76 -20.84 -1.82 0.86
C VAL A 76 -19.42 -1.77 0.27
N PRO A 77 -19.15 -2.48 -0.85
CA PRO A 77 -17.82 -2.54 -1.42
C PRO A 77 -17.34 -1.15 -1.88
N SER A 78 -16.07 -0.86 -1.64
CA SER A 78 -15.46 0.39 -2.09
C SER A 78 -15.19 0.37 -3.60
N PRO A 79 -14.93 1.53 -4.24
CA PRO A 79 -14.53 1.56 -5.63
C PRO A 79 -13.32 0.67 -5.93
N PHE A 80 -12.32 0.64 -5.04
CA PHE A 80 -11.17 -0.25 -5.20
C PHE A 80 -11.57 -1.73 -5.23
N PHE A 81 -12.54 -2.15 -4.40
CA PHE A 81 -13.02 -3.53 -4.38
C PHE A 81 -13.69 -3.91 -5.69
N LEU A 82 -14.55 -3.03 -6.19
CA LEU A 82 -15.30 -3.25 -7.43
C LEU A 82 -14.36 -3.33 -8.64
N GLU A 83 -13.34 -2.47 -8.68
CA GLU A 83 -12.38 -2.45 -9.79
C GLU A 83 -11.46 -3.66 -9.79
N THR A 84 -10.92 -4.03 -8.62
CA THR A 84 -9.92 -5.10 -8.52
C THR A 84 -10.51 -6.49 -8.30
N GLY A 85 -11.82 -6.57 -8.01
CA GLY A 85 -12.46 -7.80 -7.58
C GLY A 85 -11.87 -8.33 -6.27
N LEU A 86 -11.59 -7.43 -5.32
CA LEU A 86 -11.02 -7.79 -4.03
C LEU A 86 -11.95 -8.73 -3.25
N THR A 87 -11.39 -9.83 -2.75
CA THR A 87 -12.03 -10.75 -1.81
C THR A 87 -11.16 -10.94 -0.57
N CYS A 88 -11.75 -11.49 0.49
CA CYS A 88 -11.08 -11.73 1.78
C CYS A 88 -10.51 -10.45 2.42
N TYR A 89 -11.32 -9.37 2.44
CA TYR A 89 -10.89 -8.08 2.97
C TYR A 89 -10.39 -8.18 4.42
N GLU A 90 -9.10 -8.00 4.58
CA GLU A 90 -8.41 -7.83 5.84
C GLU A 90 -7.80 -6.41 5.86
N PRO A 91 -8.40 -5.46 6.59
CA PRO A 91 -7.93 -4.08 6.63
C PRO A 91 -6.49 -3.97 7.14
N ALA A 92 -6.05 -4.90 7.99
CA ALA A 92 -4.67 -4.93 8.48
C ALA A 92 -3.64 -5.26 7.39
N CYS A 93 -4.08 -5.78 6.24
CA CYS A 93 -3.20 -6.17 5.14
C CYS A 93 -3.22 -5.14 3.99
N PHE A 94 -3.68 -3.92 4.26
CA PHE A 94 -3.50 -2.76 3.38
C PHE A 94 -2.48 -1.80 3.99
N GLU A 95 -1.49 -1.41 3.20
CA GLU A 95 -0.60 -0.30 3.54
C GLU A 95 -0.66 0.75 2.46
N SER A 96 -0.82 2.01 2.85
CA SER A 96 -0.86 3.10 1.88
C SER A 96 -0.11 4.31 2.40
N ALA A 97 0.39 5.10 1.47
CA ALA A 97 1.00 6.39 1.76
C ALA A 97 0.52 7.42 0.75
N LEU A 98 0.36 8.65 1.24
CA LEU A 98 -0.01 9.83 0.45
C LEU A 98 0.97 10.95 0.82
N LEU A 99 1.69 11.46 -0.18
CA LEU A 99 2.64 12.57 -0.07
C LEU A 99 2.06 13.82 -0.70
N ALA A 100 2.56 14.98 -0.27
CA ALA A 100 2.14 16.28 -0.80
C ALA A 100 2.69 16.57 -2.21
N ALA A 101 3.67 15.80 -2.66
CA ALA A 101 4.28 15.95 -3.98
C ALA A 101 4.70 14.58 -4.52
N PRO A 102 4.68 14.38 -5.85
CA PRO A 102 5.15 13.14 -6.45
C PRO A 102 6.63 12.87 -6.11
N ALA A 103 6.92 11.64 -5.71
CA ALA A 103 8.24 11.15 -5.35
C ALA A 103 8.49 9.77 -5.96
N PRO A 104 9.77 9.31 -6.03
CA PRO A 104 10.09 7.95 -6.44
C PRO A 104 9.45 6.91 -5.52
N LEU A 105 9.19 5.72 -6.05
CA LEU A 105 8.53 4.63 -5.31
C LEU A 105 9.28 4.27 -4.00
N ALA A 106 10.61 4.31 -4.00
CA ALA A 106 11.42 4.05 -2.82
C ALA A 106 11.13 5.02 -1.65
N GLU A 107 10.83 6.29 -1.94
CA GLU A 107 10.50 7.28 -0.91
C GLU A 107 9.07 7.07 -0.38
N LEU A 108 8.14 6.67 -1.25
CA LEU A 108 6.77 6.34 -0.89
C LEU A 108 6.67 5.10 0.00
N LEU A 109 7.55 4.12 -0.24
CA LEU A 109 7.59 2.84 0.46
C LEU A 109 8.55 2.83 1.67
N ASP A 110 9.08 3.98 2.08
CA ASP A 110 9.97 4.06 3.24
C ASP A 110 9.26 3.63 4.53
N GLY A 111 9.62 2.43 5.02
CA GLY A 111 9.03 1.82 6.21
C GLY A 111 7.88 0.83 5.95
N VAL A 112 7.64 0.45 4.69
CA VAL A 112 6.65 -0.58 4.31
C VAL A 112 7.00 -1.94 4.92
N SER A 113 5.97 -2.73 5.24
CA SER A 113 6.17 -4.07 5.77
C SER A 113 6.79 -5.04 4.75
N TYR A 114 7.65 -5.92 5.24
CA TYR A 114 8.32 -6.98 4.46
C TYR A 114 9.14 -6.48 3.26
N ALA A 115 9.58 -5.22 3.30
CA ALA A 115 10.30 -4.55 2.21
C ALA A 115 11.50 -5.34 1.66
N ASP A 116 12.23 -6.04 2.54
CA ASP A 116 13.51 -6.68 2.22
C ASP A 116 13.43 -7.65 1.02
N ASN A 117 12.26 -8.26 0.77
CA ASN A 117 12.11 -9.33 -0.22
C ASN A 117 11.57 -8.88 -1.59
N TRP A 118 10.88 -7.75 -1.64
CA TRP A 118 10.17 -7.34 -2.86
C TRP A 118 10.41 -5.88 -3.26
N LEU A 119 10.82 -5.02 -2.33
CA LEU A 119 10.95 -3.57 -2.57
C LEU A 119 11.96 -3.27 -3.68
N ALA A 120 13.07 -4.01 -3.73
CA ALA A 120 14.09 -3.82 -4.75
C ALA A 120 13.53 -4.09 -6.16
N GLN A 121 12.78 -5.18 -6.33
CA GLN A 121 12.15 -5.51 -7.61
C GLN A 121 11.04 -4.52 -7.97
N ALA A 122 10.20 -4.14 -7.00
CA ALA A 122 9.15 -3.13 -7.22
C ALA A 122 9.74 -1.78 -7.64
N CYS A 123 10.85 -1.36 -7.05
CA CYS A 123 11.55 -0.14 -7.45
C CYS A 123 12.16 -0.25 -8.86
N ALA A 124 12.65 -1.43 -9.25
CA ALA A 124 13.18 -1.67 -10.59
C ALA A 124 12.06 -1.62 -11.64
N ASP A 125 10.91 -2.23 -11.36
CA ASP A 125 9.76 -2.24 -12.28
C ASP A 125 9.11 -0.84 -12.39
N ALA A 126 9.18 -0.05 -11.32
CA ALA A 126 8.70 1.34 -11.28
C ALA A 126 9.81 2.37 -11.60
N GLN A 127 10.91 1.98 -12.23
CA GLN A 127 12.02 2.90 -12.50
C GLN A 127 11.56 4.08 -13.35
N GLY A 128 11.79 5.30 -12.84
CA GLY A 128 11.38 6.54 -13.50
C GLY A 128 9.92 6.95 -13.26
N VAL A 129 9.15 6.14 -12.53
CA VAL A 129 7.78 6.50 -12.11
C VAL A 129 7.84 7.41 -10.89
N LEU A 130 7.15 8.55 -10.97
CA LEU A 130 6.89 9.43 -9.83
C LEU A 130 5.42 9.34 -9.47
N ALA A 131 5.13 9.13 -8.19
CA ALA A 131 3.78 9.02 -7.66
C ALA A 131 3.67 9.80 -6.35
N ASP A 132 2.49 10.31 -6.04
CA ASP A 132 2.21 10.90 -4.72
C ASP A 132 1.50 9.92 -3.80
N THR A 133 0.95 8.84 -4.35
CA THR A 133 0.17 7.85 -3.62
C THR A 133 0.68 6.46 -3.96
N VAL A 134 0.84 5.62 -2.94
CA VAL A 134 1.07 4.18 -3.09
C VAL A 134 0.09 3.39 -2.23
N VAL A 135 -0.32 2.23 -2.73
CA VAL A 135 -1.16 1.27 -2.01
C VAL A 135 -0.54 -0.11 -2.22
N CYS A 136 -0.22 -0.77 -1.11
CA CYS A 136 0.24 -2.14 -1.03
C CYS A 136 -0.87 -3.01 -0.46
N VAL A 137 -1.23 -4.06 -1.18
CA VAL A 137 -2.25 -5.02 -0.76
C VAL A 137 -1.57 -6.36 -0.53
N PHE A 138 -1.49 -6.77 0.73
CA PHE A 138 -0.86 -8.01 1.16
C PHE A 138 -1.91 -9.12 1.30
N ALA A 139 -1.48 -10.37 1.12
CA ALA A 139 -2.26 -11.53 1.56
C ALA A 139 -2.71 -11.37 3.04
N PRO A 140 -3.91 -11.84 3.43
CA PRO A 140 -4.80 -12.74 2.70
C PRO A 140 -5.75 -12.07 1.70
N ASN A 141 -5.66 -10.75 1.49
CA ASN A 141 -6.44 -10.04 0.48
C ASN A 141 -6.14 -10.61 -0.92
N GLN A 142 -7.19 -10.99 -1.66
CA GLN A 142 -7.05 -11.57 -3.00
C GLN A 142 -7.66 -10.63 -4.03
N LEU A 143 -6.86 -10.26 -5.04
CA LEU A 143 -7.31 -9.41 -6.15
C LEU A 143 -7.53 -10.29 -7.37
N ALA A 144 -8.77 -10.39 -7.86
CA ALA A 144 -9.07 -11.15 -9.07
C ALA A 144 -8.51 -10.47 -10.33
N HIS A 145 -8.55 -9.14 -10.36
CA HIS A 145 -8.22 -8.32 -11.53
C HIS A 145 -7.43 -7.05 -11.15
N PRO A 146 -6.21 -7.18 -10.59
CA PRO A 146 -5.44 -6.02 -10.12
C PRO A 146 -5.21 -4.97 -11.23
N GLN A 147 -5.05 -5.39 -12.49
CA GLN A 147 -4.82 -4.50 -13.63
C GLN A 147 -6.04 -3.66 -14.04
N ARG A 148 -7.24 -4.00 -13.56
CA ARG A 148 -8.46 -3.21 -13.80
C ARG A 148 -8.62 -2.06 -12.82
N SER A 149 -7.74 -1.96 -11.83
CA SER A 149 -7.70 -0.79 -10.95
C SER A 149 -7.46 0.46 -11.77
N SER A 150 -8.13 1.52 -11.37
CA SER A 150 -7.84 2.87 -11.83
C SER A 150 -6.55 3.44 -11.22
N LEU A 151 -5.92 2.73 -10.27
CA LEU A 151 -4.53 2.93 -9.88
C LEU A 151 -3.59 2.16 -10.81
N HIS A 152 -2.41 2.70 -11.07
CA HIS A 152 -1.40 2.00 -11.86
C HIS A 152 -0.84 0.83 -11.06
N HIS A 153 -1.13 -0.39 -11.49
CA HIS A 153 -0.57 -1.61 -10.91
C HIS A 153 0.88 -1.78 -11.37
N VAL A 154 1.82 -1.58 -10.45
CA VAL A 154 3.27 -1.73 -10.71
C VAL A 154 3.60 -3.20 -10.92
N GLY A 155 3.10 -4.05 -10.03
CA GLY A 155 3.41 -5.46 -10.06
C GLY A 155 2.91 -6.22 -8.85
N SER A 156 3.13 -7.53 -8.89
CA SER A 156 2.78 -8.47 -7.83
C SER A 156 4.03 -9.24 -7.45
N TYR A 157 4.37 -9.25 -6.18
CA TYR A 157 5.63 -9.77 -5.68
C TYR A 157 5.39 -10.77 -4.56
N ALA A 158 6.21 -11.81 -4.49
CA ALA A 158 6.21 -12.69 -3.33
C ALA A 158 6.81 -11.96 -2.13
N CYS A 159 6.12 -11.98 -1.00
CA CYS A 159 6.68 -11.65 0.29
C CYS A 159 6.87 -12.94 1.08
N ASP A 160 8.04 -13.16 1.67
CA ASP A 160 8.17 -14.26 2.63
C ASP A 160 7.29 -13.95 3.83
N GLY A 161 6.30 -14.81 4.08
CA GLY A 161 5.54 -14.80 5.32
C GLY A 161 6.51 -15.13 6.45
N GLY A 162 6.75 -14.17 7.34
CA GLY A 162 7.63 -14.35 8.50
C GLY A 162 7.20 -15.47 9.44
#